data_AF-A0A2U8X5A2-F1
#
_entry.id   AF-A0A2U8X5A2-F1
#
_cell.length_a   1.000
_cell.length_b   1.000
_cell.length_c   1.000
_cell.angle_alpha   90.00
_cell.angle_beta   90.00
_cell.angle_gamma   90.00
#
_symmetry.space_group_name_H-M   'P 1'
#
loop_
_entity.id
_entity.type
_entity.pdbx_description
1 polymer ?
#
loop_
_entity_poly.entity_id
_entity_poly.type
_entity_poly.pdbx_seq_one_letter_code
_entity_poly.pdbx_strand_id
1 'polypeptide(L)'
;MPSDPYENHDAALPPPVREHLGQQLRSAYNAEAAKPDYLGDPSLPPEFTPQLRRLEGRLKAHDTGREAVEGALKDILGDLPGKR
;
A
#
# COMPACT_ATOMS: atom_id res chain seq x y z
N MET A 1 30.49 12.27 -18.79
CA MET A 1 29.72 11.43 -17.85
C MET A 1 29.73 10.02 -18.42
N PRO A 2 30.27 9.00 -17.71
CA PRO A 2 30.13 7.63 -18.17
C PRO A 2 28.67 7.19 -17.96
N SER A 3 28.06 6.65 -19.00
CA SER A 3 26.74 6.02 -18.96
C SER A 3 26.81 4.75 -18.12
N ASP A 4 25.85 4.61 -17.20
CA ASP A 4 25.75 3.48 -16.27
C ASP A 4 25.47 2.19 -17.08
N PRO A 5 26.30 1.14 -17.01
CA PRO A 5 26.15 -0.06 -17.85
C PRO A 5 24.91 -0.91 -17.53
N TYR A 6 24.10 -0.51 -16.55
CA TYR A 6 22.90 -1.24 -16.11
C TYR A 6 21.59 -0.70 -16.71
N GLU A 7 21.61 0.35 -17.53
CA GLU A 7 20.44 0.76 -18.34
C GLU A 7 20.26 -0.15 -19.56
N ASN A 8 19.77 -1.37 -19.32
CA ASN A 8 19.15 -2.18 -20.37
C ASN A 8 17.84 -2.78 -19.82
N HIS A 9 16.85 -1.90 -19.62
CA HIS A 9 15.50 -2.29 -19.22
C HIS A 9 14.62 -2.79 -20.38
N ASP A 10 15.14 -2.84 -21.61
CA ASP A 10 14.32 -3.03 -22.83
C ASP A 10 14.44 -4.39 -23.53
N ALA A 11 15.21 -5.34 -23.01
CA ALA A 11 15.12 -6.73 -23.48
C ALA A 11 14.11 -7.51 -22.62
N ALA A 12 12.84 -7.08 -22.65
CA ALA A 12 11.77 -7.82 -21.98
C ALA A 12 11.75 -9.26 -22.53
N LEU A 13 12.12 -10.22 -21.68
CA LEU A 13 12.21 -11.63 -22.07
C LEU A 13 10.92 -12.09 -22.75
N PRO A 14 10.99 -12.99 -23.75
CA PRO A 14 9.81 -13.54 -24.40
C PRO A 14 8.80 -14.06 -23.37
N PRO A 15 7.49 -13.87 -23.58
CA PRO A 15 6.48 -14.17 -22.56
C PRO A 15 6.57 -15.57 -21.93
N PRO A 16 6.82 -16.66 -22.69
CA PRO A 16 6.95 -17.99 -22.10
C PRO A 16 8.15 -18.13 -21.17
N VAL A 17 9.28 -17.51 -21.53
CA VAL A 17 10.52 -17.53 -20.74
C VAL A 17 10.34 -16.71 -19.47
N ARG A 18 9.69 -15.54 -19.58
CA ARG A 18 9.39 -14.69 -18.43
C ARG A 18 8.44 -15.35 -17.44
N GLU A 19 7.40 -16.04 -17.91
CA GLU A 19 6.47 -16.74 -17.02
C GLU A 19 7.16 -17.92 -16.33
N HIS A 20 7.95 -18.69 -17.09
CA HIS A 20 8.69 -19.83 -16.53
C HIS A 20 9.70 -19.39 -15.47
N LEU A 21 10.51 -18.37 -15.77
CA LEU A 21 11.45 -17.80 -14.80
C LEU A 21 10.72 -17.16 -13.62
N GLY A 22 9.60 -16.47 -13.88
CA GLY A 22 8.76 -15.91 -12.82
C GLY A 22 8.17 -16.99 -11.91
N GLN A 23 7.83 -18.17 -12.45
CA GLN A 23 7.36 -19.31 -11.67
C GLN A 23 8.50 -19.91 -10.83
N GLN A 24 9.69 -20.08 -11.42
CA GLN A 24 10.88 -20.57 -10.70
C GLN A 24 11.31 -19.61 -9.59
N LEU A 25 11.31 -18.30 -9.85
CA LEU A 25 11.65 -17.29 -8.84
C LEU A 25 10.62 -17.30 -7.71
N ARG A 26 9.31 -17.32 -8.03
CA ARG A 26 8.26 -17.44 -7.01
C ARG A 26 8.40 -18.73 -6.20
N SER A 27 8.74 -19.87 -6.82
CA SER A 27 8.93 -21.10 -6.06
C SER A 27 10.18 -21.04 -5.18
N ALA A 28 11.30 -20.51 -5.69
CA ALA A 28 12.54 -20.37 -4.94
C ALA A 28 12.39 -19.41 -3.75
N TYR A 29 11.83 -18.21 -3.97
CA TYR A 29 11.59 -17.24 -2.90
C TYR A 29 10.56 -17.72 -1.86
N ASN A 30 9.66 -18.64 -2.22
CA ASN A 30 8.72 -19.22 -1.25
C ASN A 30 9.27 -20.49 -0.56
N ALA A 31 10.29 -21.14 -1.13
CA ALA A 31 10.84 -22.40 -0.61
C ALA A 31 12.13 -22.22 0.19
N GLU A 32 12.99 -21.26 -0.19
CA GLU A 32 14.30 -21.04 0.45
C GLU A 32 14.33 -19.84 1.40
N ALA A 33 13.41 -18.87 1.24
CA ALA A 33 13.30 -17.78 2.19
C ALA A 33 12.28 -18.14 3.27
N ALA A 34 12.69 -18.03 4.54
CA ALA A 34 11.71 -17.79 5.60
C ALA A 34 10.80 -16.64 5.11
N LYS A 35 9.48 -16.74 5.38
CA LYS A 35 8.50 -15.69 5.08
C LYS A 35 9.17 -14.34 5.36
N PRO A 36 9.27 -13.41 4.40
CA PRO A 36 10.01 -12.18 4.63
C PRO A 36 9.46 -11.52 5.89
N ASP A 37 10.32 -11.13 6.84
CA ASP A 37 9.91 -10.65 8.16
C ASP A 37 8.92 -9.46 8.09
N TYR A 38 8.85 -8.76 6.95
CA TYR A 38 7.91 -7.67 6.69
C TYR A 38 6.56 -8.12 6.11
N LEU A 39 6.43 -9.36 5.62
CA LEU A 39 5.20 -9.93 5.08
C LEU A 39 4.47 -10.69 6.18
N GLY A 40 3.84 -9.93 7.08
CA GLY A 40 2.96 -10.46 8.12
C GLY A 40 3.66 -11.02 9.36
N ASP A 41 4.87 -10.55 9.68
CA ASP A 41 5.43 -10.55 11.03
C ASP A 41 5.30 -9.11 11.60
N PRO A 42 5.19 -8.91 12.93
CA PRO A 42 4.81 -7.63 13.53
C PRO A 42 5.92 -6.57 13.52
N SER A 43 7.16 -6.91 13.12
CA SER A 43 8.27 -5.96 13.05
C SER A 43 8.56 -5.56 11.60
N LEU A 44 7.78 -4.59 11.11
CA LEU A 44 8.15 -3.84 9.90
C LEU A 44 9.54 -3.20 10.10
N PRO A 45 10.38 -3.14 9.05
CA PRO A 45 11.69 -2.51 9.16
C PRO A 45 11.58 -1.08 9.70
N PRO A 46 12.43 -0.67 10.66
CA PRO A 46 12.31 0.62 11.34
C PRO A 46 12.32 1.83 10.37
N GLU A 47 12.91 1.67 9.20
CA GLU A 47 13.01 2.68 8.14
C GLU A 47 11.65 3.08 7.58
N PHE A 48 10.63 2.21 7.71
CA PHE A 48 9.25 2.50 7.31
C PHE A 48 8.44 3.21 8.39
N THR A 49 8.96 3.31 9.62
CA THR A 49 8.26 3.95 10.75
C THR A 49 7.75 5.35 10.43
N PRO A 50 8.51 6.26 9.77
CA PRO A 50 8.02 7.59 9.42
C PRO A 50 6.82 7.57 8.47
N GLN A 51 6.84 6.67 7.48
CA GLN A 51 5.82 6.54 6.45
C GLN A 51 4.55 5.92 7.06
N LEU A 52 4.71 4.93 7.93
CA LEU A 52 3.60 4.32 8.68
C LEU A 52 2.91 5.35 9.57
N ARG A 53 3.65 6.16 10.33
CA ARG A 53 3.06 7.25 11.13
C ARG A 53 2.28 8.26 10.29
N ARG A 54 2.77 8.60 9.10
CA ARG A 54 2.05 9.50 8.17
C ARG A 54 0.76 8.86 7.68
N LEU A 55 0.77 7.58 7.35
CA LEU A 55 -0.42 6.83 6.91
C LEU A 55 -1.45 6.72 8.04
N GLU A 56 -1.02 6.37 9.24
CA GLU A 56 -1.89 6.35 10.42
C GLU A 56 -2.52 7.72 10.71
N GLY A 57 -1.75 8.79 10.61
CA GLY A 57 -2.25 10.15 10.79
C GLY A 57 -3.30 10.53 9.74
N ARG A 58 -3.05 10.18 8.47
CA ARG A 58 -4.01 10.42 7.38
C ARG A 58 -5.30 9.62 7.55
N LEU A 59 -5.18 8.36 7.97
CA LEU A 59 -6.34 7.50 8.21
C LEU A 59 -7.20 8.03 9.35
N LYS A 60 -6.57 8.35 10.50
CA LYS A 60 -7.27 8.94 11.65
C LYS A 60 -7.95 10.27 11.29
N ALA A 61 -7.26 11.15 10.59
CA ALA A 61 -7.84 12.43 10.15
C ALA A 61 -9.02 12.24 9.19
N HIS A 62 -8.95 11.25 8.30
CA HIS A 62 -10.04 10.91 7.41
C HIS A 62 -11.26 10.40 8.19
N ASP A 63 -11.06 9.50 9.15
CA ASP A 63 -12.15 8.92 9.95
C ASP A 63 -12.82 9.98 10.84
N THR A 64 -12.03 10.79 11.55
CA THR A 64 -12.55 11.94 12.32
C THR A 64 -13.27 12.94 11.43
N GLY A 65 -12.75 13.21 10.23
CA GLY A 65 -13.40 14.08 9.25
C GLY A 65 -14.76 13.53 8.80
N ARG A 66 -14.85 12.22 8.55
CA ARG A 66 -16.10 11.55 8.18
C ARG A 66 -17.14 11.67 9.28
N GLU A 67 -16.75 11.43 10.53
CA GLU A 67 -17.64 11.53 11.70
C GLU A 67 -18.14 12.96 11.91
N ALA A 68 -17.26 13.96 11.77
CA ALA A 68 -17.63 15.37 11.91
C ALA A 68 -18.64 15.80 10.83
N VAL A 69 -18.44 15.38 9.59
CA VAL A 69 -19.39 15.65 8.49
C VAL A 69 -20.72 14.93 8.73
N GLU A 70 -20.69 13.68 9.18
CA GLU A 70 -21.90 12.93 9.51
C GLU A 70 -22.71 13.60 10.63
N GLY A 71 -22.04 14.08 11.68
CA GLY A 71 -22.66 14.85 12.76
C GLY A 71 -23.31 16.13 12.25
N ALA A 72 -22.56 16.95 11.50
CA ALA A 72 -23.06 18.20 10.94
C ALA A 72 -24.26 17.98 10.01
N LEU A 73 -24.25 16.91 9.19
CA LEU A 73 -25.38 16.56 8.34
C LEU A 73 -26.61 16.14 9.15
N LYS A 74 -26.44 15.39 10.24
CA LYS A 74 -27.55 15.02 11.14
C LYS A 74 -28.14 16.24 11.83
N ASP A 75 -27.33 17.18 12.27
CA ASP A 75 -27.79 18.43 12.90
C ASP A 75 -28.60 19.25 11.90
N ILE A 76 -28.10 19.42 10.66
CA ILE A 76 -28.83 20.11 9.59
C ILE A 76 -30.16 19.41 9.26
N LEU A 77 -30.17 18.08 9.22
CA LEU A 77 -31.39 17.30 8.97
C LEU A 77 -32.39 17.38 10.12
N GLY A 78 -31.91 17.45 11.37
CA GLY A 78 -32.74 17.61 12.56
C GLY A 78 -33.35 19.01 12.69
N ASP A 79 -32.66 20.04 12.20
CA ASP A 79 -33.10 21.44 12.23
C ASP A 79 -33.99 21.83 11.03
N LEU A 80 -34.12 20.95 10.03
CA LEU A 80 -35.05 21.17 8.92
C LEU A 80 -36.51 21.10 9.42
N PRO A 81 -37.31 22.17 9.25
CA PRO A 81 -38.72 22.12 9.61
C PRO A 81 -39.42 21.10 8.71
N GLY A 82 -39.99 20.07 9.32
CA GLY A 82 -40.77 19.06 8.63
C GLY A 82 -41.80 19.73 7.73
N LYS A 83 -41.70 19.48 6.43
CA LYS A 83 -42.62 19.97 5.40
C LYS A 83 -44.04 19.49 5.76
N ARG A 84 -44.81 20.35 6.43
CA ARG A 84 -46.26 20.21 6.62
C ARG A 84 -46.98 20.69 5.37
#